data_AF-A0AAW6VM49-F1
#
_entry.id   AF-A0AAW6VM49-F1
#
_cell.length_a   1.000
_cell.length_b   1.000
_cell.length_c   1.000
_cell.angle_alpha   90.00
_cell.angle_beta   90.00
_cell.angle_gamma   90.00
#
_symmetry.space_group_name_H-M   'P 1'
#
loop_
_entity.id
_entity.type
_entity.pdbx_description
1 polymer ?
#
loop_
_entity_poly.entity_id
_entity_poly.type
_entity_poly.pdbx_seq_one_letter_code
_entity_poly.pdbx_strand_id
1 'polypeptide(L)'
;MKDIINSFKAHLYERTSSPLIGAFIFYWIICNYKLIMIIFDGEMKLNEKFDLIKTIYPQEKITLWNGFDIYYQILLGNGLLIPLIITLIYILLLPYASNYIYSLWIKHQNDLKKR
;
A
#
# COMPACT_ATOMS: atom_id res chain seq x y z
N MET A 1 -1.70 -7.47 -29.78
CA MET A 1 -1.60 -7.89 -28.36
C MET A 1 -0.20 -7.69 -27.78
N LYS A 2 0.87 -8.18 -28.42
CA LYS A 2 2.26 -7.92 -27.98
C LYS A 2 2.59 -6.43 -27.84
N ASP A 3 2.15 -5.59 -28.77
CA ASP A 3 2.44 -4.15 -28.71
C ASP A 3 1.69 -3.42 -27.60
N ILE A 4 0.48 -3.88 -27.27
CA ILE A 4 -0.30 -3.41 -26.11
C ILE A 4 0.40 -3.83 -24.81
N ILE A 5 0.87 -5.07 -24.73
CA ILE A 5 1.62 -5.56 -23.57
C ILE A 5 2.95 -4.82 -23.42
N ASN A 6 3.65 -4.54 -24.52
CA ASN A 6 4.94 -3.84 -24.50
C ASN A 6 4.79 -2.35 -24.15
N SER A 7 3.77 -1.68 -24.67
CA SER A 7 3.46 -0.28 -24.31
C SER A 7 2.96 -0.17 -22.86
N PHE A 8 2.14 -1.11 -22.39
CA PHE A 8 1.73 -1.18 -20.99
C PHE A 8 2.92 -1.46 -20.07
N LYS A 9 3.83 -2.36 -20.47
CA LYS A 9 5.06 -2.65 -19.73
C LYS A 9 6.02 -1.46 -19.70
N ALA A 10 6.15 -0.70 -20.79
CA ALA A 10 6.97 0.50 -20.85
C ALA A 10 6.41 1.62 -19.95
N HIS A 11 5.10 1.86 -20.00
CA HIS A 11 4.43 2.80 -19.10
C HIS A 11 4.48 2.38 -17.63
N LEU A 12 4.35 1.08 -17.37
CA LEU A 12 4.58 0.53 -16.04
C LEU A 12 6.03 0.75 -15.65
N TYR A 13 7.03 0.51 -16.50
CA TYR A 13 8.45 0.70 -16.15
C TYR A 13 8.77 2.14 -15.75
N GLU A 14 8.29 3.11 -16.53
CA GLU A 14 8.44 4.54 -16.20
C GLU A 14 7.73 4.93 -14.90
N ARG A 15 6.56 4.34 -14.61
CA ARG A 15 5.80 4.62 -13.38
C ARG A 15 6.22 3.79 -12.16
N THR A 16 6.73 2.57 -12.34
CA THR A 16 7.31 1.70 -11.30
C THR A 16 8.69 2.15 -10.90
N SER A 17 9.33 2.99 -11.72
CA SER A 17 10.50 3.78 -11.31
C SER A 17 10.18 4.77 -10.18
N SER A 18 8.89 5.05 -9.93
CA SER A 18 8.46 5.81 -8.76
C SER A 18 8.46 4.90 -7.52
N PRO A 19 9.30 5.18 -6.50
CA PRO A 19 9.30 4.44 -5.23
C PRO A 19 7.91 4.42 -4.58
N LEU A 20 7.08 5.44 -4.86
CA LEU A 20 5.72 5.59 -4.35
C LEU A 20 4.78 4.50 -4.84
N ILE A 21 4.71 4.27 -6.15
CA ILE A 21 3.73 3.34 -6.73
C ILE A 21 4.09 1.89 -6.36
N GLY A 22 5.37 1.55 -6.45
CA GLY A 22 5.84 0.20 -6.10
C GLY A 22 5.58 -0.14 -4.62
N ALA A 23 5.99 0.75 -3.72
CA ALA A 23 5.75 0.55 -2.29
C ALA A 23 4.25 0.59 -1.94
N PHE A 24 3.46 1.46 -2.59
CA PHE A 24 2.02 1.52 -2.39
C PHE A 24 1.33 0.21 -2.76
N ILE A 25 1.60 -0.34 -3.94
CA ILE A 25 1.01 -1.61 -4.36
C ILE A 25 1.35 -2.72 -3.36
N PHE A 26 2.61 -2.78 -2.92
CA PHE A 26 3.07 -3.77 -1.94
C PHE A 26 2.31 -3.65 -0.61
N TYR A 27 2.26 -2.46 -0.01
CA TYR A 27 1.56 -2.25 1.25
C TYR A 27 0.03 -2.36 1.11
N TRP A 28 -0.52 -2.02 -0.06
CA TRP A 28 -1.93 -2.19 -0.34
C TRP A 28 -2.33 -3.67 -0.34
N ILE A 29 -1.53 -4.52 -0.98
CA ILE A 29 -1.73 -5.97 -0.98
C ILE A 29 -1.69 -6.52 0.45
N ILE A 30 -0.70 -6.11 1.24
CA ILE A 30 -0.55 -6.56 2.63
C ILE A 30 -1.74 -6.16 3.49
N CYS A 31 -2.17 -4.89 3.41
CA CYS A 31 -3.28 -4.40 4.24
C CYS A 31 -4.64 -4.97 3.78
N ASN A 32 -4.81 -5.20 2.49
CA ASN A 32 -6.07 -5.68 1.89
C ASN A 32 -6.04 -7.18 1.54
N TYR A 33 -5.23 -7.97 2.23
CA TYR A 33 -5.06 -9.39 1.93
C TYR A 33 -6.38 -10.19 1.93
N LYS A 34 -7.34 -9.83 2.81
CA LYS A 34 -8.68 -10.46 2.86
C LYS A 34 -9.47 -10.23 1.58
N LEU A 35 -9.42 -9.01 1.03
CA LEU A 35 -10.08 -8.67 -0.22
C LEU A 35 -9.47 -9.47 -1.37
N ILE A 36 -8.14 -9.61 -1.41
CA ILE A 36 -7.44 -10.42 -2.40
C ILE A 36 -7.89 -11.88 -2.28
N MET A 37 -7.91 -12.45 -1.07
CA MET A 37 -8.40 -13.82 -0.86
C MET A 37 -9.82 -14.03 -1.39
N ILE A 38 -10.76 -13.12 -1.11
CA ILE A 38 -12.15 -13.22 -1.58
C ILE A 38 -12.23 -13.12 -3.12
N ILE A 39 -11.46 -12.22 -3.73
CA ILE A 39 -11.44 -12.06 -5.20
C ILE A 39 -10.92 -13.33 -5.87
N PHE A 40 -9.82 -13.88 -5.36
CA PHE A 40 -9.13 -15.05 -5.93
C PHE A 40 -9.74 -16.40 -5.53
N ASP A 41 -10.75 -16.43 -4.66
CA ASP A 41 -11.50 -17.64 -4.39
C ASP A 41 -12.28 -18.10 -5.64
N GLY A 42 -11.96 -19.28 -6.17
CA GLY A 42 -12.58 -19.80 -7.40
C GLY A 42 -13.95 -20.47 -7.19
N GLU A 43 -14.31 -20.79 -5.94
CA GLU A 43 -15.48 -21.62 -5.62
C GLU A 43 -16.69 -20.77 -5.18
N MET A 44 -16.44 -19.59 -4.60
CA MET A 44 -17.50 -18.69 -4.15
C MET A 44 -18.32 -18.10 -5.30
N LYS A 45 -19.65 -18.04 -5.11
CA LYS A 45 -20.54 -17.33 -6.04
C LYS A 45 -20.31 -15.82 -5.95
N LEU A 46 -20.53 -15.11 -7.07
CA LEU A 46 -20.36 -13.66 -7.14
C LEU A 46 -21.13 -12.90 -6.05
N ASN A 47 -22.38 -13.31 -5.75
CA ASN A 47 -23.19 -12.65 -4.72
C ASN A 47 -22.58 -12.81 -3.33
N GLU A 48 -22.09 -14.00 -2.99
CA GLU A 48 -21.42 -14.29 -1.71
C GLU A 48 -20.15 -13.45 -1.57
N LYS A 49 -19.38 -13.29 -2.65
CA LYS A 49 -18.20 -12.40 -2.67
C LYS A 49 -18.57 -10.96 -2.36
N PHE A 50 -19.62 -10.42 -2.97
CA PHE A 50 -20.05 -9.04 -2.71
C PHE A 50 -20.52 -8.83 -1.26
N ASP A 51 -21.21 -9.80 -0.68
CA ASP A 51 -21.67 -9.71 0.70
C ASP A 51 -20.52 -9.83 1.71
N LEU A 52 -19.53 -10.68 1.43
CA LEU A 52 -18.29 -10.72 2.20
C LEU A 52 -17.52 -9.40 2.08
N ILE A 53 -17.40 -8.82 0.88
CA ILE A 53 -16.75 -7.52 0.66
C ILE A 53 -17.44 -6.40 1.45
N LYS A 54 -18.78 -6.36 1.47
CA LYS A 54 -19.54 -5.40 2.30
C LYS A 54 -19.29 -5.61 3.79
N THR A 55 -19.11 -6.86 4.22
CA THR A 55 -18.83 -7.19 5.62
C THR A 55 -17.44 -6.76 6.05
N ILE A 56 -16.42 -6.92 5.19
CA ILE A 56 -15.05 -6.49 5.50
C ILE A 56 -14.82 -4.98 5.34
N TYR A 57 -15.66 -4.29 4.55
CA TYR A 57 -15.66 -2.84 4.40
C TYR A 57 -17.05 -2.24 4.67
N PRO A 58 -17.48 -2.20 5.94
CA PRO A 58 -18.75 -1.60 6.28
C PRO A 58 -18.76 -0.11 5.94
N GLN A 59 -19.96 0.39 5.62
CA GLN A 59 -20.22 1.81 5.50
C GLN A 59 -20.42 2.33 6.92
N GLU A 60 -19.50 3.15 7.39
CA GLU A 60 -19.59 3.79 8.69
C GLU A 60 -20.07 5.23 8.51
N LYS A 61 -20.75 5.74 9.53
CA LYS A 61 -21.16 7.14 9.59
C LYS A 61 -20.46 7.84 10.75
N ILE A 62 -19.90 9.01 10.47
CA ILE A 62 -19.48 9.95 11.50
C ILE A 62 -20.52 11.07 11.55
N THR A 63 -21.16 11.23 12.71
CA THR A 63 -22.03 12.36 12.99
C THR A 63 -21.17 13.49 13.58
N LEU A 64 -20.96 14.57 12.81
CA LEU A 64 -20.13 15.71 13.25
C LEU A 64 -20.93 16.74 14.06
N TRP A 65 -22.18 16.98 13.67
CA TRP A 65 -23.10 17.87 14.37
C TRP A 65 -24.53 17.42 14.10
N ASN A 66 -25.48 17.78 14.97
CA ASN A 66 -26.88 17.33 14.89
C ASN A 66 -27.47 17.56 13.48
N GLY A 67 -27.55 16.48 12.67
CA GLY A 67 -28.09 16.49 11.31
C GLY A 67 -27.06 16.44 10.18
N PHE A 68 -25.75 16.50 10.47
CA PHE A 68 -24.68 16.36 9.48
C PHE A 68 -23.92 15.04 9.67
N ASP A 69 -24.41 14.01 8.97
CA ASP A 69 -23.79 12.69 8.90
C ASP A 69 -22.92 12.58 7.64
N ILE A 70 -21.63 12.28 7.81
CA ILE A 70 -20.75 11.89 6.70
C ILE A 70 -20.69 10.38 6.65
N TYR A 71 -21.13 9.81 5.54
CA TYR A 71 -20.92 8.40 5.22
C TYR A 71 -19.56 8.23 4.59
N TYR A 72 -18.71 7.42 5.19
CA TYR A 72 -17.41 7.07 4.62
C TYR A 72 -17.30 5.55 4.55
N GLN A 73 -16.88 5.08 3.39
CA GLN A 73 -16.60 3.68 3.23
C GLN A 73 -15.23 3.39 3.85
N ILE A 74 -15.15 2.40 4.75
CA ILE A 74 -13.87 1.92 5.28
C ILE A 74 -12.93 1.49 4.13
N LEU A 75 -13.45 1.13 2.96
CA LEU A 75 -12.67 0.88 1.75
C LEU A 75 -11.80 2.08 1.33
N LEU A 76 -12.31 3.31 1.43
CA LEU A 76 -11.52 4.51 1.15
C LEU A 76 -10.51 4.77 2.28
N GLY A 77 -10.94 4.57 3.54
CA GLY A 77 -10.09 4.74 4.73
C GLY A 77 -9.05 3.63 4.89
N ASN A 78 -9.44 2.51 5.47
CA ASN A 78 -8.55 1.38 5.73
C ASN A 78 -8.08 0.71 4.45
N GLY A 79 -8.89 0.75 3.38
CA GLY A 79 -8.53 0.09 2.12
C GLY A 79 -7.52 0.84 1.26
N LEU A 80 -7.47 2.18 1.33
CA LEU A 80 -6.56 3.00 0.51
C LEU A 80 -5.69 3.94 1.34
N LEU A 81 -6.25 4.69 2.30
CA LEU A 81 -5.48 5.66 3.09
C LEU A 81 -4.44 4.99 3.99
N ILE A 82 -4.75 3.87 4.66
CA ILE A 82 -3.75 3.19 5.51
C ILE A 82 -2.53 2.73 4.71
N PRO A 83 -2.68 1.98 3.60
CA PRO A 83 -1.54 1.64 2.73
C PRO A 83 -0.77 2.87 2.24
N LEU A 84 -1.47 3.95 1.90
CA LEU A 84 -0.86 5.19 1.43
C LEU A 84 0.00 5.82 2.53
N ILE A 85 -0.52 5.92 3.76
CA ILE A 85 0.22 6.47 4.91
C ILE A 85 1.46 5.62 5.20
N ILE A 86 1.32 4.29 5.25
CA ILE A 86 2.47 3.38 5.48
C ILE A 86 3.51 3.55 4.38
N THR A 87 3.08 3.69 3.14
CA THR A 87 3.97 3.91 1.99
C THR A 87 4.73 5.23 2.12
N LEU A 88 4.04 6.31 2.46
CA LEU A 88 4.66 7.61 2.68
C LEU A 88 5.65 7.57 3.83
N ILE A 89 5.28 6.94 4.96
CA ILE A 89 6.18 6.73 6.10
C ILE A 89 7.41 5.95 5.66
N TYR A 90 7.24 4.85 4.93
CA TYR A 90 8.34 4.04 4.44
C TYR A 90 9.29 4.85 3.55
N ILE A 91 8.76 5.57 2.55
CA ILE A 91 9.57 6.35 1.60
C ILE A 91 10.28 7.52 2.28
N LEU A 92 9.66 8.15 3.28
CA LEU A 92 10.25 9.28 4.00
C LEU A 92 11.27 8.82 5.05
N LEU A 93 11.03 7.70 5.75
CA LEU A 93 11.92 7.19 6.80
C LEU A 93 13.10 6.39 6.25
N LEU A 94 12.91 5.63 5.17
CA LEU A 94 13.96 4.79 4.58
C LEU A 94 15.27 5.55 4.26
N PRO A 95 15.26 6.74 3.61
CA PRO A 95 16.50 7.47 3.33
C PRO A 95 17.17 7.97 4.62
N TYR A 96 16.39 8.39 5.62
CA TYR A 96 16.94 8.83 6.90
C TYR A 96 17.61 7.68 7.66
N ALA A 97 16.93 6.53 7.74
CA ALA A 97 17.49 5.32 8.34
C ALA A 97 18.73 4.81 7.59
N SER A 98 18.69 4.83 6.26
CA SER A 98 19.80 4.42 5.40
C SER A 98 21.05 5.27 5.64
N ASN A 99 20.90 6.59 5.67
CA ASN A 99 22.02 7.50 5.93
C ASN A 99 22.63 7.30 7.33
N TYR A 100 21.78 7.06 8.33
CA TYR A 100 22.23 6.77 9.70
C TYR A 100 23.06 5.47 9.74
N ILE A 101 22.54 4.37 9.20
CA ILE A 101 23.24 3.07 9.17
C ILE A 101 24.54 3.18 8.37
N TYR A 102 24.51 3.84 7.22
CA TYR A 102 25.71 4.04 6.39
C TYR A 102 26.80 4.81 7.13
N SER A 103 26.42 5.84 7.90
CA SER A 103 27.37 6.60 8.71
C SER A 103 28.02 5.76 9.81
N LEU A 104 27.27 4.85 10.45
CA LEU A 104 27.79 3.91 11.44
C LEU A 104 28.74 2.90 10.81
N TRP A 105 28.40 2.38 9.63
CA TRP A 105 29.22 1.43 8.89
C TRP A 105 30.57 2.05 8.49
N ILE A 106 30.59 3.30 7.99
CA ILE A 106 31.83 4.01 7.66
C ILE A 106 32.70 4.20 8.91
N LYS A 107 32.11 4.62 10.04
CA LYS A 107 32.85 4.78 11.30
C LYS A 107 33.51 3.47 11.71
N HIS A 108 32.76 2.37 11.68
CA HIS A 108 33.28 1.05 11.99
C HIS A 108 34.43 0.64 11.07
N GLN A 109 34.31 0.85 9.75
CA GLN A 109 35.41 0.55 8.82
C GLN A 109 36.66 1.39 9.08
N ASN A 110 36.51 2.66 9.43
CA ASN A 110 37.63 3.52 9.74
C ASN A 110 38.32 3.11 11.05
N ASP A 111 37.56 2.65 12.05
CA ASP A 111 38.12 2.14 13.30
C ASP A 111 38.87 0.82 13.09
N LEU A 112 38.39 -0.04 12.19
CA LEU A 112 39.10 -1.27 11.81
C LEU A 112 40.42 -0.98 11.08
N LYS A 113 40.50 0.08 10.27
CA LYS A 113 41.73 0.48 9.56
C LYS A 113 42.78 1.14 10.46
N LYS A 114 42.38 1.63 11.63
CA LYS A 114 43.27 2.29 12.61
C LYS A 114 43.88 1.33 13.63
N ARG A 115 43.41 0.08 13.67
CA ARG A 115 43.97 -1.02 14.48
C ARG A 115 44.99 -1.78 13.65
#